data_AF-A0A964QRG7-F1
#
_entry.id   AF-A0A964QRG7-F1
#
_cell.length_a   1.000
_cell.length_b   1.000
_cell.length_c   1.000
_cell.angle_alpha   90.00
_cell.angle_beta   90.00
_cell.angle_gamma   90.00
#
_symmetry.space_group_name_H-M   'P 1'
#
loop_
_entity.id
_entity.type
_entity.pdbx_description
1 polymer ?
#
loop_
_entity_poly.entity_id
_entity_poly.type
_entity_poly.pdbx_seq_one_letter_code
_entity_poly.pdbx_strand_id
1 'polypeptide(L)'
;KRYMNCDLAQFMTPAEGSNVSFAGQYPEDFLIDPHPDQLPAWHLIGGKDLIDAAELDGTEPNDGYPVLLRDWIQRDGLQCLKIKLRGNDPDWDYERIIQVGKISLEHDVTWLTADFNCTVTEPGYVNDILDRLVKEHPRIYGMILYVEQPFPYDLEKNRIDVHSVSARKPLFMDESAHDWQMLRLGRSLGWTGVALKTCKTQTGALLSLCWAKAHGMTLMVQDLTNPMLAQIPHLLLAAHAGTIMGVETNSMQFYPDASIPEAAVHPGVYRRLNGRVDLSSIQGPGFGYRIDSIKRTLPPAAATW
;
A
#
# COMPACT_ATOMS: atom_id res chain seq x y z
N LYS A 1 3.29 -27.67 -2.55
CA LYS A 1 2.94 -29.06 -2.95
C LYS A 1 1.60 -29.56 -2.40
N ARG A 2 1.18 -29.17 -1.19
CA ARG A 2 -0.05 -29.69 -0.54
C ARG A 2 -1.35 -29.23 -1.19
N TYR A 3 -1.36 -28.02 -1.77
CA TYR A 3 -2.55 -27.33 -2.26
C TYR A 3 -2.56 -27.05 -3.76
N MET A 4 -1.47 -27.39 -4.47
CA MET A 4 -1.32 -27.14 -5.91
C MET A 4 -0.75 -28.38 -6.59
N ASN A 5 -1.33 -28.73 -7.74
CA ASN A 5 -0.96 -29.92 -8.53
C ASN A 5 0.35 -29.73 -9.34
N CYS A 6 0.76 -28.48 -9.56
CA CYS A 6 1.98 -28.11 -10.27
C CYS A 6 2.73 -26.99 -9.54
N ASP A 7 4.02 -26.88 -9.81
CA ASP A 7 4.89 -25.83 -9.29
C ASP A 7 4.70 -24.49 -10.04
N LEU A 8 5.36 -23.46 -9.54
CA LEU A 8 5.28 -22.10 -10.10
C LEU A 8 5.86 -22.00 -11.53
N ALA A 9 6.73 -22.92 -11.95
CA ALA A 9 7.30 -22.91 -13.29
C ALA A 9 6.27 -23.11 -14.41
N GLN A 10 5.08 -23.64 -14.10
CA GLN A 10 3.95 -23.71 -15.06
C GLN A 10 3.27 -22.35 -15.30
N PHE A 11 3.43 -21.39 -14.39
CA PHE A 11 2.68 -20.12 -14.40
C PHE A 11 3.56 -18.90 -14.70
N MET A 12 4.85 -18.98 -14.39
CA MET A 12 5.76 -17.84 -14.51
C MET A 12 7.17 -18.23 -14.93
N THR A 13 7.86 -17.29 -15.57
CA THR A 13 9.24 -17.45 -16.00
C THR A 13 10.17 -16.46 -15.26
N PRO A 14 11.40 -16.87 -14.92
CA PRO A 14 12.41 -15.97 -14.37
C PRO A 14 12.74 -14.80 -15.30
N ALA A 15 13.30 -13.72 -14.75
CA ALA A 15 13.95 -12.70 -15.54
C ALA A 15 15.13 -13.29 -16.32
N GLU A 16 15.34 -12.81 -17.55
CA GLU A 16 16.46 -13.24 -18.39
C GLU A 16 17.81 -12.95 -17.71
N GLY A 17 18.74 -13.89 -17.78
CA GLY A 17 20.06 -13.78 -17.15
C GLY A 17 20.06 -13.87 -15.62
N SER A 18 18.92 -14.14 -14.97
CA SER A 18 18.87 -14.38 -13.53
C SER A 18 19.17 -15.85 -13.19
N ASN A 19 19.65 -16.09 -11.96
CA ASN A 19 19.86 -17.44 -11.41
C ASN A 19 18.59 -18.00 -10.73
N VAL A 20 17.43 -17.36 -10.93
CA VAL A 20 16.17 -17.75 -10.32
C VAL A 20 15.58 -18.98 -11.04
N SER A 21 15.02 -19.91 -10.29
CA SER A 21 14.24 -21.04 -10.82
C SER A 21 12.97 -21.22 -10.01
N PHE A 22 11.84 -21.36 -10.69
CA PHE A 22 10.54 -21.64 -10.08
C PHE A 22 10.20 -23.14 -10.08
N ALA A 23 11.10 -23.99 -10.61
CA ALA A 23 10.90 -25.44 -10.62
C ALA A 23 10.91 -25.99 -9.20
N GLY A 24 9.90 -26.78 -8.85
CA GLY A 24 9.70 -27.33 -7.51
C GLY A 24 9.27 -26.33 -6.44
N GLN A 25 9.08 -25.05 -6.79
CA GLN A 25 8.65 -24.00 -5.85
C GLN A 25 7.14 -23.78 -5.92
N TYR A 26 6.57 -23.36 -4.79
CA TYR A 26 5.15 -23.13 -4.57
C TYR A 26 4.95 -21.80 -3.82
N PRO A 27 3.76 -21.18 -3.86
CA PRO A 27 3.51 -19.94 -3.13
C PRO A 27 3.88 -20.01 -1.64
N GLU A 28 3.66 -21.16 -0.99
CA GLU A 28 4.01 -21.39 0.42
C GLU A 28 5.49 -21.15 0.73
N ASP A 29 6.39 -21.37 -0.25
CA ASP A 29 7.84 -21.14 -0.09
C ASP A 29 8.19 -19.63 -0.02
N PHE A 30 7.24 -18.76 -0.38
CA PHE A 30 7.40 -17.31 -0.41
C PHE A 30 6.59 -16.59 0.67
N LEU A 31 5.73 -17.29 1.41
CA LEU A 31 4.91 -16.69 2.47
C LEU A 31 5.67 -16.68 3.80
N ILE A 32 5.35 -15.70 4.65
CA ILE A 32 5.80 -15.66 6.04
C ILE A 32 4.86 -16.55 6.87
N ASP A 33 5.42 -17.54 7.58
CA ASP A 33 4.71 -18.42 8.50
C ASP A 33 5.63 -18.79 9.70
N PRO A 34 5.22 -18.57 10.97
CA PRO A 34 4.00 -17.87 11.38
C PRO A 34 4.02 -16.39 10.95
N HIS A 35 2.89 -15.90 10.44
CA HIS A 35 2.72 -14.49 10.13
C HIS A 35 2.54 -13.66 11.41
N PRO A 36 2.86 -12.35 11.40
CA PRO A 36 2.58 -11.50 12.55
C PRO A 36 1.06 -11.28 12.72
N ASP A 37 0.60 -11.20 13.97
CA ASP A 37 -0.79 -10.86 14.29
C ASP A 37 -1.07 -9.36 14.19
N GLN A 38 -0.05 -8.50 14.19
CA GLN A 38 -0.21 -7.06 14.15
C GLN A 38 0.67 -6.40 13.10
N LEU A 39 0.07 -5.54 12.29
CA LEU A 39 0.74 -4.81 11.22
C LEU A 39 0.63 -3.30 11.46
N PRO A 40 1.72 -2.53 11.27
CA PRO A 40 1.61 -1.07 11.11
C PRO A 40 0.62 -0.73 10.00
N ALA A 41 -0.20 0.30 10.21
CA ALA A 41 -1.17 0.79 9.25
C ALA A 41 -0.66 2.10 8.64
N TRP A 42 -0.65 2.17 7.30
CA TRP A 42 -0.44 3.43 6.59
C TRP A 42 -1.74 4.20 6.50
N HIS A 43 -1.65 5.50 6.75
CA HIS A 43 -2.74 6.45 6.59
C HIS A 43 -2.51 7.29 5.33
N LEU A 44 -3.53 7.38 4.47
CA LEU A 44 -3.45 8.16 3.24
C LEU A 44 -3.75 9.63 3.53
N ILE A 45 -2.94 10.52 2.97
CA ILE A 45 -3.19 11.96 2.97
C ILE A 45 -3.44 12.34 1.51
N GLY A 46 -4.72 12.50 1.17
CA GLY A 46 -5.18 12.92 -0.14
C GLY A 46 -4.78 14.35 -0.48
N GLY A 47 -4.79 14.67 -1.78
CA GLY A 47 -4.45 16.02 -2.27
C GLY A 47 -5.45 17.12 -1.85
N LYS A 48 -6.61 16.73 -1.30
CA LYS A 48 -7.64 17.62 -0.75
C LYS A 48 -7.83 17.48 0.76
N ASP A 49 -7.09 16.57 1.40
CA ASP A 49 -7.20 16.38 2.84
C ASP A 49 -6.54 17.57 3.53
N LEU A 50 -7.23 18.13 4.52
CA LEU A 50 -6.77 19.32 5.24
C LEU A 50 -5.65 18.96 6.21
N ILE A 51 -4.57 19.74 6.15
CA ILE A 51 -3.33 19.44 6.87
C ILE A 51 -3.17 20.36 8.07
N ASP A 52 -3.51 21.63 7.85
CA ASP A 52 -3.39 22.70 8.82
C ASP A 52 -4.74 23.40 9.03
N ALA A 53 -4.96 23.92 10.24
CA ALA A 53 -6.18 24.62 10.59
C ALA A 53 -6.40 25.89 9.74
N ALA A 54 -5.33 26.47 9.18
CA ALA A 54 -5.43 27.60 8.26
C ALA A 54 -6.15 27.27 6.94
N GLU A 55 -6.30 25.99 6.60
CA GLU A 55 -7.00 25.51 5.40
C GLU A 55 -8.51 25.33 5.63
N LEU A 56 -8.99 25.48 6.88
CA LEU A 56 -10.41 25.36 7.21
C LEU A 56 -11.21 26.54 6.63
N ASP A 57 -12.34 26.22 5.99
CA ASP A 57 -13.27 27.20 5.42
C ASP A 57 -14.68 27.14 6.02
N GLY A 58 -14.92 26.19 6.94
CA GLY A 58 -16.19 26.01 7.65
C GLY A 58 -17.18 25.11 6.92
N THR A 59 -16.82 24.50 5.79
CA THR A 59 -17.66 23.54 5.06
C THR A 59 -17.39 22.08 5.42
N GLU A 60 -16.50 21.83 6.37
CA GLU A 60 -16.07 20.51 6.77
C GLU A 60 -17.19 19.71 7.44
N PRO A 61 -17.23 18.38 7.27
CA PRO A 61 -18.26 17.55 7.87
C PRO A 61 -18.19 17.58 9.41
N ASN A 62 -19.34 17.60 10.05
CA ASN A 62 -19.48 17.41 11.50
C ASN A 62 -20.06 16.03 11.80
N ASP A 63 -19.35 14.99 11.38
CA ASP A 63 -19.74 13.58 11.50
C ASP A 63 -19.01 12.84 12.65
N GLY A 64 -18.16 13.55 13.39
CA GLY A 64 -17.42 13.01 14.53
C GLY A 64 -16.06 12.38 14.16
N TYR A 65 -15.66 12.41 12.89
CA TYR A 65 -14.33 11.99 12.45
C TYR A 65 -13.36 13.19 12.41
N PRO A 66 -12.05 12.96 12.64
CA PRO A 66 -11.05 14.00 12.47
C PRO A 66 -11.05 14.58 11.06
N VAL A 67 -10.85 15.88 10.97
CA VAL A 67 -10.70 16.60 9.70
C VAL A 67 -9.22 16.83 9.40
N LEU A 68 -8.46 17.29 10.41
CA LEU A 68 -7.06 17.66 10.24
C LEU A 68 -6.13 16.46 10.45
N LEU A 69 -4.99 16.46 9.75
CA LEU A 69 -3.97 15.42 9.87
C LEU A 69 -3.49 15.20 11.31
N ARG A 70 -3.29 16.28 12.09
CA ARG A 70 -2.84 16.19 13.49
C ARG A 70 -3.82 15.41 14.36
N ASP A 71 -5.11 15.64 14.15
CA ASP A 71 -6.16 14.98 14.90
C ASP A 71 -6.25 13.49 14.53
N TRP A 72 -6.04 13.15 13.25
CA TRP A 72 -5.91 11.77 12.80
C TRP A 72 -4.70 11.06 13.45
N ILE A 73 -3.54 11.71 13.48
CA ILE A 73 -2.34 11.16 14.11
C ILE A 73 -2.59 10.87 15.59
N GLN A 74 -3.20 11.79 16.31
CA GLN A 74 -3.48 11.64 17.74
C GLN A 74 -4.55 10.58 18.01
N ARG A 75 -5.66 10.58 17.26
CA ARG A 75 -6.78 9.65 17.48
C ARG A 75 -6.38 8.21 17.27
N ASP A 76 -5.68 7.94 16.17
CA ASP A 76 -5.39 6.58 15.73
C ASP A 76 -3.95 6.12 16.10
N GLY A 77 -3.13 7.04 16.63
CA GLY A 77 -1.72 6.80 16.99
C GLY A 77 -0.84 6.52 15.77
N LEU A 78 -1.08 7.22 14.66
CA LEU A 78 -0.49 6.92 13.35
C LEU A 78 1.04 7.01 13.37
N GLN A 79 1.70 6.04 12.74
CA GLN A 79 3.17 5.99 12.63
C GLN A 79 3.69 5.99 11.19
N CYS A 80 2.82 5.73 10.21
CA CYS A 80 3.16 5.65 8.79
C CYS A 80 2.15 6.45 7.96
N LEU A 81 2.62 7.39 7.15
CA LEU A 81 1.76 8.29 6.36
C LEU A 81 2.13 8.24 4.87
N LYS A 82 1.12 8.20 4.00
CA LYS A 82 1.27 8.26 2.55
C LYS A 82 0.80 9.60 2.02
N ILE A 83 1.69 10.32 1.36
CA ILE A 83 1.44 11.66 0.83
C ILE A 83 1.07 11.53 -0.64
N LYS A 84 -0.16 11.89 -0.99
CA LYS A 84 -0.56 12.05 -2.40
C LYS A 84 -0.07 13.39 -2.93
N LEU A 85 0.60 13.32 -4.07
CA LEU A 85 1.21 14.44 -4.78
C LEU A 85 0.54 14.63 -6.14
N ARG A 86 0.78 15.77 -6.77
CA ARG A 86 0.22 16.11 -8.09
C ARG A 86 1.06 15.54 -9.23
N GLY A 87 2.38 15.53 -9.09
CA GLY A 87 3.35 15.08 -10.10
C GLY A 87 3.48 16.00 -11.33
N ASN A 88 2.90 17.20 -11.27
CA ASN A 88 2.97 18.20 -12.34
C ASN A 88 3.24 19.63 -11.84
N ASP A 89 3.44 19.81 -10.53
CA ASP A 89 3.64 21.09 -9.87
C ASP A 89 4.74 20.92 -8.80
N PRO A 90 6.03 21.08 -9.17
CA PRO A 90 7.15 20.68 -8.31
C PRO A 90 7.24 21.50 -7.03
N ASP A 91 6.85 22.78 -7.07
CA ASP A 91 6.83 23.64 -5.90
C ASP A 91 5.73 23.23 -4.93
N TRP A 92 4.52 22.94 -5.45
CA TRP A 92 3.42 22.42 -4.62
C TRP A 92 3.77 21.06 -4.01
N ASP A 93 4.32 20.13 -4.81
CA ASP A 93 4.68 18.79 -4.33
C ASP A 93 5.76 18.86 -3.24
N TYR A 94 6.78 19.69 -3.45
CA TYR A 94 7.86 19.89 -2.49
C TYR A 94 7.35 20.49 -1.17
N GLU A 95 6.54 21.55 -1.22
CA GLU A 95 5.98 22.18 -0.02
C GLU A 95 5.03 21.21 0.71
N ARG A 96 4.23 20.44 -0.03
CA ARG A 96 3.33 19.42 0.55
C ARG A 96 4.11 18.38 1.35
N ILE A 97 5.23 17.87 0.82
CA ILE A 97 6.11 16.93 1.53
C ILE A 97 6.66 17.57 2.81
N ILE A 98 7.11 18.82 2.74
CA ILE A 98 7.66 19.54 3.91
C ILE A 98 6.60 19.75 4.98
N GLN A 99 5.41 20.21 4.62
CA GLN A 99 4.32 20.48 5.56
C GLN A 99 3.94 19.20 6.32
N VAL A 100 3.74 18.08 5.62
CA VAL A 100 3.48 16.78 6.26
C VAL A 100 4.68 16.34 7.08
N GLY A 101 5.89 16.48 6.56
CA GLY A 101 7.11 16.06 7.25
C GLY A 101 7.34 16.80 8.57
N LYS A 102 7.04 18.10 8.62
CA LYS A 102 7.10 18.89 9.87
C LYS A 102 6.09 18.40 10.90
N ILE A 103 4.83 18.22 10.51
CA ILE A 103 3.79 17.65 11.38
C ILE A 103 4.20 16.26 11.88
N SER A 104 4.77 15.45 11.00
CA SER A 104 5.23 14.10 11.30
C SER A 104 6.33 14.09 12.35
N LEU A 105 7.26 15.05 12.28
CA LEU A 105 8.33 15.21 13.27
C LEU A 105 7.80 15.67 14.63
N GLU A 106 6.81 16.57 14.64
CA GLU A 106 6.19 17.06 15.86
C GLU A 106 5.40 15.97 16.61
N HIS A 107 4.92 14.95 15.89
CA HIS A 107 4.11 13.87 16.44
C HIS A 107 4.81 12.49 16.40
N ASP A 108 6.13 12.45 16.23
CA ASP A 108 6.94 11.22 16.24
C ASP A 108 6.48 10.12 15.25
N VAL A 109 5.88 10.53 14.13
CA VAL A 109 5.59 9.64 13.00
C VAL A 109 6.91 9.10 12.46
N THR A 110 6.96 7.80 12.17
CA THR A 110 8.20 7.11 11.82
C THR A 110 8.49 7.17 10.32
N TRP A 111 7.50 6.87 9.48
CA TRP A 111 7.70 6.71 8.05
C TRP A 111 6.71 7.51 7.20
N LEU A 112 7.23 7.99 6.08
CA LEU A 112 6.49 8.65 5.01
C LEU A 112 6.65 7.85 3.71
N THR A 113 5.73 8.02 2.79
CA THR A 113 5.90 7.65 1.38
C THR A 113 5.28 8.73 0.50
N ALA A 114 5.83 8.91 -0.69
CA ALA A 114 5.41 9.93 -1.66
C ALA A 114 4.86 9.26 -2.91
N ASP A 115 3.61 9.58 -3.26
CA ASP A 115 2.88 9.00 -4.39
C ASP A 115 2.46 10.10 -5.35
N PHE A 116 2.98 10.05 -6.57
CA PHE A 116 2.93 11.13 -7.55
C PHE A 116 1.82 10.97 -8.61
N ASN A 117 0.83 10.09 -8.38
CA ASN A 117 -0.38 9.99 -9.20
C ASN A 117 -0.18 9.74 -10.71
N CYS A 118 0.89 9.05 -11.11
CA CYS A 118 1.15 8.66 -12.51
C CYS A 118 1.32 9.81 -13.53
N THR A 119 1.50 11.06 -13.11
CA THR A 119 1.52 12.23 -14.03
C THR A 119 2.91 12.67 -14.46
N VAL A 120 3.96 12.23 -13.76
CA VAL A 120 5.34 12.65 -14.03
C VAL A 120 5.83 12.01 -15.33
N THR A 121 6.40 12.79 -16.24
CA THR A 121 6.87 12.27 -17.53
C THR A 121 8.36 11.97 -17.58
N GLU A 122 9.16 12.55 -16.68
CA GLU A 122 10.63 12.46 -16.72
C GLU A 122 11.22 12.22 -15.31
N PRO A 123 12.23 11.34 -15.16
CA PRO A 123 12.84 11.05 -13.85
C PRO A 123 13.43 12.26 -13.12
N GLY A 124 13.86 13.28 -13.87
CA GLY A 124 14.43 14.52 -13.34
C GLY A 124 13.50 15.19 -12.31
N TYR A 125 12.18 15.18 -12.56
CA TYR A 125 11.19 15.76 -11.66
C TYR A 125 11.27 15.20 -10.24
N VAL A 126 11.29 13.86 -10.12
CA VAL A 126 11.36 13.17 -8.82
C VAL A 126 12.75 13.33 -8.22
N ASN A 127 13.80 13.21 -9.04
CA ASN A 127 15.19 13.34 -8.61
C ASN A 127 15.46 14.71 -7.97
N ASP A 128 15.00 15.80 -8.60
CA ASP A 128 15.22 17.16 -8.11
C ASP A 128 14.54 17.38 -6.76
N ILE A 129 13.31 16.88 -6.58
CA ILE A 129 12.60 16.92 -5.28
C ILE A 129 13.38 16.16 -4.20
N LEU A 130 13.80 14.93 -4.48
CA LEU A 130 14.54 14.10 -3.52
C LEU A 130 15.93 14.69 -3.19
N ASP A 131 16.65 15.19 -4.19
CA ASP A 131 17.97 15.81 -4.02
C ASP A 131 17.90 17.14 -3.26
N ARG A 132 16.80 17.88 -3.42
CA ARG A 132 16.55 19.07 -2.63
C ARG A 132 16.20 18.71 -1.19
N LEU A 133 15.33 17.72 -0.97
CA LEU A 133 14.97 17.25 0.37
C LEU A 133 16.18 16.76 1.16
N VAL A 134 17.10 15.99 0.57
CA VAL A 134 18.28 15.50 1.29
C VAL A 134 19.22 16.63 1.72
N LYS A 135 19.25 17.74 0.97
CA LYS A 135 20.08 18.93 1.28
C LYS A 135 19.42 19.83 2.33
N GLU A 136 18.14 20.17 2.14
CA GLU A 136 17.42 21.17 2.94
C GLU A 136 16.71 20.55 4.15
N HIS A 137 16.20 19.33 4.03
CA HIS A 137 15.40 18.63 5.05
C HIS A 137 15.83 17.15 5.20
N PRO A 138 17.09 16.85 5.55
CA PRO A 138 17.65 15.49 5.55
C PRO A 138 16.87 14.51 6.43
N ARG A 139 16.28 14.99 7.53
CA ARG A 139 15.44 14.16 8.38
C ARG A 139 14.14 13.72 7.68
N ILE A 140 13.45 14.65 7.00
CA ILE A 140 12.23 14.34 6.23
C ILE A 140 12.57 13.42 5.06
N TYR A 141 13.67 13.67 4.34
CA TYR A 141 14.18 12.74 3.35
C TYR A 141 14.41 11.34 3.94
N GLY A 142 15.02 11.26 5.12
CA GLY A 142 15.24 10.00 5.84
C GLY A 142 13.94 9.25 6.18
N MET A 143 12.86 9.97 6.47
CA MET A 143 11.55 9.40 6.76
C MET A 143 10.82 8.87 5.52
N ILE A 144 11.12 9.37 4.31
CA ILE A 144 10.54 8.82 3.08
C ILE A 144 11.09 7.40 2.87
N LEU A 145 10.29 6.39 3.13
CA LEU A 145 10.69 5.00 3.05
C LEU A 145 10.79 4.53 1.60
N TYR A 146 9.87 4.99 0.75
CA TYR A 146 9.83 4.68 -0.66
C TYR A 146 9.10 5.78 -1.45
N VAL A 147 9.23 5.76 -2.77
CA VAL A 147 8.45 6.56 -3.71
C VAL A 147 7.52 5.62 -4.49
N GLU A 148 6.30 6.05 -4.75
CA GLU A 148 5.26 5.26 -5.38
C GLU A 148 4.81 5.89 -6.70
N GLN A 149 4.73 5.04 -7.74
CA GLN A 149 4.15 5.28 -9.06
C GLN A 149 4.10 6.76 -9.53
N PRO A 150 5.26 7.39 -9.81
CA PRO A 150 5.26 8.72 -10.39
C PRO A 150 4.91 8.76 -11.86
N PHE A 151 5.27 7.72 -12.62
CA PHE A 151 5.18 7.70 -14.07
C PHE A 151 3.87 7.09 -14.58
N PRO A 152 3.46 7.37 -15.83
CA PRO A 152 2.28 6.78 -16.45
C PRO A 152 2.20 5.26 -16.28
N TYR A 153 1.01 4.77 -15.97
CA TYR A 153 0.83 3.36 -15.61
C TYR A 153 1.08 2.38 -16.76
N ASP A 154 0.86 2.80 -18.01
CA ASP A 154 1.11 1.97 -19.20
C ASP A 154 2.63 1.88 -19.46
N LEU A 155 3.24 0.88 -18.84
CA LEU A 155 4.69 0.65 -18.85
C LEU A 155 5.19 0.17 -20.22
N GLU A 156 4.35 -0.53 -20.98
CA GLU A 156 4.73 -1.02 -22.31
C GLU A 156 4.91 0.13 -23.28
N LYS A 157 4.03 1.13 -23.21
CA LYS A 157 4.11 2.37 -23.97
C LYS A 157 5.18 3.33 -23.43
N ASN A 158 5.32 3.44 -22.10
CA ASN A 158 6.18 4.42 -21.44
C ASN A 158 7.36 3.73 -20.73
N ARG A 159 8.33 3.24 -21.51
CA ARG A 159 9.51 2.53 -21.02
C ARG A 159 10.60 3.47 -20.50
N ILE A 160 10.27 4.26 -19.49
CA ILE A 160 11.17 5.24 -18.88
C ILE A 160 12.23 4.49 -18.05
N ASP A 161 13.51 4.85 -18.22
CA ASP A 161 14.56 4.39 -17.31
C ASP A 161 14.48 5.14 -15.98
N VAL A 162 14.20 4.41 -14.91
CA VAL A 162 13.97 4.97 -13.57
C VAL A 162 15.07 4.59 -12.57
N HIS A 163 16.20 4.03 -13.05
CA HIS A 163 17.33 3.65 -12.18
C HIS A 163 17.84 4.83 -11.36
N SER A 164 17.82 6.04 -11.93
CA SER A 164 18.23 7.25 -11.23
C SER A 164 17.35 7.56 -10.01
N VAL A 165 16.05 7.28 -10.07
CA VAL A 165 15.13 7.45 -8.94
C VAL A 165 15.40 6.36 -7.89
N SER A 166 15.51 5.11 -8.34
CA SER A 166 15.76 3.96 -7.48
C SER A 166 17.11 4.01 -6.76
N ALA A 167 18.09 4.71 -7.31
CA ALA A 167 19.38 4.98 -6.65
C ALA A 167 19.24 5.90 -5.42
N ARG A 168 18.15 6.67 -5.33
CA ARG A 168 17.87 7.58 -4.20
C ARG A 168 16.96 6.91 -3.17
N LYS A 169 15.85 6.33 -3.62
CA LYS A 169 14.84 5.67 -2.79
C LYS A 169 14.25 4.46 -3.50
N PRO A 170 13.82 3.41 -2.76
CA PRO A 170 13.02 2.34 -3.35
C PRO A 170 11.83 2.90 -4.13
N LEU A 171 11.61 2.40 -5.34
CA LEU A 171 10.57 2.88 -6.24
C LEU A 171 9.56 1.76 -6.51
N PHE A 172 8.30 2.03 -6.17
CA PHE A 172 7.21 1.05 -6.15
C PHE A 172 6.27 1.22 -7.32
N MET A 173 6.11 0.15 -8.09
CA MET A 173 5.05 0.03 -9.09
C MET A 173 3.71 -0.16 -8.38
N ASP A 174 2.70 0.60 -8.77
CA ASP A 174 1.33 0.39 -8.36
C ASP A 174 0.41 0.19 -9.57
N GLU A 175 -0.08 1.26 -10.20
CA GLU A 175 -1.01 1.17 -11.32
C GLU A 175 -0.40 0.38 -12.48
N SER A 176 0.93 0.41 -12.66
CA SER A 176 1.63 -0.42 -13.66
C SER A 176 1.72 -1.92 -13.32
N ALA A 177 1.49 -2.31 -12.06
CA ALA A 177 1.63 -3.68 -11.59
C ALA A 177 0.30 -4.45 -11.72
N HIS A 178 0.03 -4.97 -12.92
CA HIS A 178 -1.14 -5.82 -13.19
C HIS A 178 -0.84 -7.32 -13.03
N ASP A 179 0.36 -7.76 -13.40
CA ASP A 179 0.82 -9.14 -13.28
C ASP A 179 2.35 -9.23 -13.16
N TRP A 180 2.87 -10.45 -13.00
CA TRP A 180 4.31 -10.69 -12.87
C TRP A 180 5.10 -10.34 -14.15
N GLN A 181 4.47 -10.33 -15.32
CA GLN A 181 5.16 -9.98 -16.57
C GLN A 181 5.46 -8.48 -16.62
N MET A 182 4.53 -7.65 -16.14
CA MET A 182 4.76 -6.22 -15.94
C MET A 182 5.83 -5.95 -14.90
N LEU A 183 5.88 -6.72 -13.81
CA LEU A 183 6.98 -6.63 -12.82
C LEU A 183 8.33 -6.93 -13.46
N ARG A 184 8.40 -7.94 -14.35
CA ARG A 184 9.63 -8.26 -15.08
C ARG A 184 10.09 -7.10 -15.96
N LEU A 185 9.17 -6.47 -16.68
CA LEU A 185 9.46 -5.27 -17.48
C LEU A 185 9.90 -4.11 -16.57
N GLY A 186 9.16 -3.81 -15.51
CA GLY A 186 9.46 -2.73 -14.58
C GLY A 186 10.83 -2.91 -13.92
N ARG A 187 11.14 -4.12 -13.48
CA ARG A 187 12.46 -4.43 -12.93
C ARG A 187 13.59 -4.13 -13.93
N SER A 188 13.40 -4.42 -15.22
CA SER A 188 14.42 -4.11 -16.24
C SER A 188 14.60 -2.61 -16.48
N LEU A 189 13.59 -1.79 -16.14
CA LEU A 189 13.61 -0.34 -16.23
C LEU A 189 14.10 0.34 -14.95
N GLY A 190 14.36 -0.42 -13.88
CA GLY A 190 14.91 0.07 -12.62
C GLY A 190 13.92 0.14 -11.47
N TRP A 191 12.67 -0.30 -11.62
CA TRP A 191 11.72 -0.39 -10.51
C TRP A 191 12.16 -1.45 -9.49
N THR A 192 12.02 -1.16 -8.19
CA THR A 192 12.58 -2.01 -7.12
C THR A 192 11.51 -2.62 -6.20
N GLY A 193 10.26 -2.17 -6.29
CA GLY A 193 9.17 -2.67 -5.47
C GLY A 193 7.83 -2.70 -6.19
N VAL A 194 6.85 -3.33 -5.54
CA VAL A 194 5.48 -3.48 -6.06
C VAL A 194 4.45 -3.32 -4.94
N ALA A 195 3.37 -2.63 -5.26
CA ALA A 195 2.14 -2.60 -4.48
C ALA A 195 1.16 -3.70 -4.96
N LEU A 196 0.82 -4.60 -4.06
CA LEU A 196 -0.10 -5.72 -4.28
C LEU A 196 -1.47 -5.38 -3.72
N LYS A 197 -2.51 -5.81 -4.45
CA LYS A 197 -3.92 -5.49 -4.14
C LYS A 197 -4.78 -6.72 -4.38
N THR A 198 -5.50 -7.16 -3.37
CA THR A 198 -6.41 -8.32 -3.48
C THR A 198 -7.61 -8.01 -4.39
N CYS A 199 -8.04 -6.75 -4.44
CA CYS A 199 -9.13 -6.27 -5.30
C CYS A 199 -8.77 -6.22 -6.79
N LYS A 200 -7.48 -6.22 -7.16
CA LYS A 200 -7.06 -6.48 -8.55
C LYS A 200 -7.38 -7.95 -8.86
N THR A 201 -6.68 -8.87 -8.20
CA THR A 201 -7.07 -10.29 -8.02
C THR A 201 -6.21 -10.91 -6.92
N GLN A 202 -6.74 -11.88 -6.16
CA GLN A 202 -5.94 -12.66 -5.20
C GLN A 202 -4.83 -13.45 -5.89
N THR A 203 -5.16 -14.13 -7.00
CA THR A 203 -4.19 -14.97 -7.73
C THR A 203 -3.08 -14.13 -8.34
N GLY A 204 -3.40 -13.01 -8.98
CA GLY A 204 -2.40 -12.09 -9.55
C GLY A 204 -1.48 -11.52 -8.47
N ALA A 205 -2.04 -11.17 -7.31
CA ALA A 205 -1.24 -10.71 -6.17
C ALA A 205 -0.26 -11.78 -5.67
N LEU A 206 -0.70 -13.04 -5.53
CA LEU A 206 0.16 -14.15 -5.09
C LEU A 206 1.27 -14.48 -6.10
N LEU A 207 0.95 -14.52 -7.40
CA LEU A 207 1.95 -14.78 -8.44
C LEU A 207 2.98 -13.63 -8.51
N SER A 208 2.51 -12.39 -8.40
CA SER A 208 3.38 -11.21 -8.37
C SER A 208 4.26 -11.18 -7.12
N LEU A 209 3.73 -11.56 -5.95
CA LEU A 209 4.47 -11.73 -4.69
C LEU A 209 5.64 -12.71 -4.88
N CYS A 210 5.36 -13.91 -5.39
CA CYS A 210 6.37 -14.95 -5.58
C CYS A 210 7.45 -14.47 -6.55
N TRP A 211 7.03 -13.89 -7.67
CA TRP A 211 7.97 -13.40 -8.68
C TRP A 211 8.84 -12.26 -8.14
N ALA A 212 8.24 -11.25 -7.51
CA ALA A 212 8.95 -10.13 -6.92
C ALA A 212 9.98 -10.58 -5.88
N LYS A 213 9.58 -11.43 -4.92
CA LYS A 213 10.49 -11.95 -3.88
C LYS A 213 11.65 -12.73 -4.47
N ALA A 214 11.40 -13.60 -5.43
CA ALA A 214 12.45 -14.38 -6.10
C ALA A 214 13.51 -13.49 -6.76
N HIS A 215 13.12 -12.28 -7.19
CA HIS A 215 14.00 -11.32 -7.85
C HIS A 215 14.47 -10.17 -6.95
N GLY A 216 14.27 -10.29 -5.63
CA GLY A 216 14.74 -9.32 -4.63
C GLY A 216 13.97 -8.00 -4.59
N MET A 217 12.76 -7.96 -5.17
CA MET A 217 11.91 -6.78 -5.11
C MET A 217 11.14 -6.73 -3.79
N THR A 218 10.95 -5.51 -3.26
CA THR A 218 10.19 -5.28 -2.03
C THR A 218 8.69 -5.18 -2.29
N LEU A 219 7.87 -5.52 -1.30
CA LEU A 219 6.42 -5.59 -1.43
C LEU A 219 5.72 -4.61 -0.51
N MET A 220 4.63 -4.00 -0.97
CA MET A 220 3.65 -3.27 -0.17
C MET A 220 2.29 -3.86 -0.48
N VAL A 221 1.36 -3.88 0.48
CA VAL A 221 -0.01 -4.36 0.24
C VAL A 221 -0.97 -3.21 0.54
N GLN A 222 -1.90 -2.95 -0.38
CA GLN A 222 -2.80 -1.77 -0.34
C GLN A 222 -4.26 -2.17 -0.61
N ASP A 223 -5.21 -1.54 0.08
CA ASP A 223 -6.62 -1.95 0.06
C ASP A 223 -7.45 -1.31 -1.06
N LEU A 224 -6.94 -0.27 -1.75
CA LEU A 224 -7.74 0.60 -2.63
C LEU A 224 -9.08 1.01 -2.00
N THR A 225 -9.07 1.22 -0.67
CA THR A 225 -10.24 1.68 0.09
C THR A 225 -11.44 0.71 0.01
N ASN A 226 -11.21 -0.60 -0.12
CA ASN A 226 -12.29 -1.60 -0.14
C ASN A 226 -12.75 -1.96 1.30
N PRO A 227 -14.01 -1.68 1.69
CA PRO A 227 -14.51 -1.95 3.05
C PRO A 227 -15.06 -3.39 3.20
N MET A 228 -15.72 -3.65 4.33
CA MET A 228 -16.43 -4.90 4.63
C MET A 228 -15.48 -6.11 4.57
N LEU A 229 -15.94 -7.24 4.03
CA LEU A 229 -15.17 -8.48 3.98
C LEU A 229 -13.84 -8.35 3.22
N ALA A 230 -13.68 -7.37 2.31
CA ALA A 230 -12.47 -7.23 1.50
C ALA A 230 -11.21 -6.90 2.34
N GLN A 231 -11.39 -6.27 3.51
CA GLN A 231 -10.30 -5.94 4.42
C GLN A 231 -9.58 -7.19 4.94
N ILE A 232 -10.29 -8.30 5.15
CA ILE A 232 -9.75 -9.52 5.75
C ILE A 232 -8.69 -10.20 4.86
N PRO A 233 -8.96 -10.58 3.59
CA PRO A 233 -7.96 -11.16 2.72
C PRO A 233 -6.84 -10.18 2.39
N HIS A 234 -7.11 -8.87 2.40
CA HIS A 234 -6.11 -7.82 2.25
C HIS A 234 -5.08 -7.84 3.39
N LEU A 235 -5.53 -7.82 4.65
CA LEU A 235 -4.63 -7.91 5.80
C LEU A 235 -3.90 -9.26 5.86
N LEU A 236 -4.57 -10.37 5.56
CA LEU A 236 -3.94 -11.69 5.49
C LEU A 236 -2.84 -11.74 4.43
N LEU A 237 -3.08 -11.17 3.24
CA LEU A 237 -2.04 -11.06 2.22
C LEU A 237 -0.86 -10.24 2.76
N ALA A 238 -1.11 -9.10 3.40
CA ALA A 238 -0.04 -8.27 3.97
C ALA A 238 0.79 -9.01 5.03
N ALA A 239 0.12 -9.73 5.94
CA ALA A 239 0.78 -10.49 7.00
C ALA A 239 1.69 -11.59 6.45
N HIS A 240 1.22 -12.32 5.43
CA HIS A 240 2.00 -13.37 4.78
C HIS A 240 3.00 -12.84 3.75
N ALA A 241 2.81 -11.64 3.21
CA ALA A 241 3.70 -11.07 2.20
C ALA A 241 5.04 -10.61 2.77
N GLY A 242 5.14 -10.27 4.06
CA GLY A 242 6.36 -9.66 4.60
C GLY A 242 6.62 -8.30 3.95
N THR A 243 5.60 -7.43 3.97
CA THR A 243 5.61 -6.10 3.37
C THR A 243 6.68 -5.19 3.96
N ILE A 244 7.09 -4.18 3.18
CA ILE A 244 7.91 -3.06 3.64
C ILE A 244 7.08 -2.22 4.60
N MET A 245 7.23 -2.49 5.90
CA MET A 245 6.59 -1.77 6.99
C MET A 245 5.06 -1.77 6.94
N GLY A 246 4.40 -2.90 7.19
CA GLY A 246 2.96 -2.91 7.44
C GLY A 246 2.08 -2.84 6.20
N VAL A 247 0.94 -2.16 6.26
CA VAL A 247 -0.11 -2.28 5.25
C VAL A 247 -0.88 -0.97 5.07
N GLU A 248 -1.21 -0.60 3.84
CA GLU A 248 -2.12 0.52 3.59
C GLU A 248 -3.57 0.08 3.80
N THR A 249 -4.29 0.85 4.63
CA THR A 249 -5.70 0.58 4.91
C THR A 249 -6.46 1.90 5.06
N ASN A 250 -7.19 2.23 3.99
CA ASN A 250 -7.86 3.50 3.80
C ASN A 250 -9.37 3.38 4.06
N SER A 251 -9.94 2.18 4.00
CA SER A 251 -11.38 1.97 4.18
C SER A 251 -11.92 2.55 5.49
N MET A 252 -11.15 2.45 6.58
CA MET A 252 -11.50 3.04 7.89
C MET A 252 -11.45 4.57 7.94
N GLN A 253 -10.78 5.20 6.97
CA GLN A 253 -10.70 6.65 6.84
C GLN A 253 -11.87 7.17 5.98
N PHE A 254 -12.14 6.55 4.84
CA PHE A 254 -13.12 7.08 3.88
C PHE A 254 -14.51 6.43 3.96
N TYR A 255 -14.62 5.22 4.53
CA TYR A 255 -15.88 4.50 4.73
C TYR A 255 -15.96 3.89 6.14
N PRO A 256 -15.76 4.70 7.20
CA PRO A 256 -15.59 4.17 8.55
C PRO A 256 -16.79 3.34 9.04
N ASP A 257 -18.00 3.71 8.64
CA ASP A 257 -19.23 3.03 9.06
C ASP A 257 -19.59 1.81 8.19
N ALA A 258 -18.99 1.67 7.01
CA ALA A 258 -19.36 0.63 6.05
C ALA A 258 -19.13 -0.79 6.58
N SER A 259 -18.19 -0.95 7.52
CA SER A 259 -17.74 -2.25 8.05
C SER A 259 -18.21 -2.52 9.49
N ILE A 260 -19.18 -1.78 10.02
CA ILE A 260 -19.67 -1.93 11.41
C ILE A 260 -20.03 -3.40 11.76
N PRO A 261 -20.78 -4.14 10.92
CA PRO A 261 -21.07 -5.55 11.18
C PRO A 261 -19.83 -6.45 11.28
N GLU A 262 -18.85 -6.28 10.40
CA GLU A 262 -17.60 -7.08 10.42
C GLU A 262 -16.72 -6.68 11.61
N ALA A 263 -16.67 -5.38 11.93
CA ALA A 263 -15.93 -4.85 13.07
C ALA A 263 -16.44 -5.39 14.42
N ALA A 264 -17.73 -5.73 14.53
CA ALA A 264 -18.28 -6.38 15.72
C ALA A 264 -17.70 -7.80 15.95
N VAL A 265 -17.22 -8.46 14.88
CA VAL A 265 -16.65 -9.82 14.93
C VAL A 265 -15.11 -9.78 14.95
N HIS A 266 -14.52 -8.83 14.22
CA HIS A 266 -13.08 -8.67 14.01
C HIS A 266 -12.60 -7.25 14.35
N PRO A 267 -12.75 -6.77 15.60
CA PRO A 267 -12.55 -5.35 15.92
C PRO A 267 -11.16 -4.81 15.57
N GLY A 268 -10.11 -5.62 15.75
CA GLY A 268 -8.74 -5.24 15.43
C GLY A 268 -8.44 -5.08 13.94
N VAL A 269 -9.22 -5.73 13.06
CA VAL A 269 -9.06 -5.67 11.60
C VAL A 269 -9.62 -4.37 11.03
N TYR A 270 -10.56 -3.75 11.74
CA TYR A 270 -11.34 -2.58 11.31
C TYR A 270 -11.11 -1.34 12.18
N ARG A 271 -10.10 -1.37 13.06
CA ARG A 271 -9.71 -0.23 13.87
C ARG A 271 -8.20 -0.13 13.94
N ARG A 272 -7.68 1.09 13.72
CA ARG A 272 -6.30 1.41 14.04
C ARG A 272 -6.17 1.72 15.53
N LEU A 273 -5.26 1.02 16.21
CA LEU A 273 -4.88 1.31 17.59
C LEU A 273 -3.36 1.41 17.65
N ASN A 274 -2.85 2.55 18.12
CA ASN A 274 -1.42 2.85 18.15
C ASN A 274 -0.76 2.66 16.76
N GLY A 275 -1.47 3.08 15.71
CA GLY A 275 -0.99 3.01 14.33
C GLY A 275 -0.91 1.60 13.75
N ARG A 276 -1.62 0.64 14.35
CA ARG A 276 -1.60 -0.78 13.94
C ARG A 276 -3.00 -1.35 13.79
N VAL A 277 -3.11 -2.38 12.95
CA VAL A 277 -4.26 -3.29 12.86
C VAL A 277 -3.89 -4.65 13.45
N ASP A 278 -4.89 -5.37 13.96
CA ASP A 278 -4.73 -6.64 14.66
C ASP A 278 -5.61 -7.74 14.03
N LEU A 279 -4.93 -8.80 13.58
CA LEU A 279 -5.49 -9.92 12.84
C LEU A 279 -5.81 -11.13 13.74
N SER A 280 -5.53 -11.09 15.05
CA SER A 280 -5.66 -12.24 15.98
C SER A 280 -7.06 -12.86 16.03
N SER A 281 -8.09 -12.10 15.65
CA SER A 281 -9.47 -12.55 15.55
C SER A 281 -9.76 -13.41 14.30
N ILE A 282 -8.87 -13.40 13.31
CA ILE A 282 -8.96 -14.19 12.08
C ILE A 282 -8.34 -15.56 12.37
N GLN A 283 -9.17 -16.60 12.38
CA GLN A 283 -8.75 -17.94 12.77
C GLN A 283 -9.43 -18.99 11.89
N GLY A 284 -8.80 -20.18 11.83
CA GLY A 284 -9.35 -21.34 11.12
C GLY A 284 -9.07 -21.33 9.62
N PRO A 285 -9.73 -22.25 8.87
CA PRO A 285 -9.47 -22.43 7.44
C PRO A 285 -10.04 -21.29 6.59
N GLY A 286 -9.51 -21.16 5.37
CA GLY A 286 -9.91 -20.12 4.42
C GLY A 286 -9.44 -18.74 4.86
N PHE A 287 -10.26 -17.72 4.65
CA PHE A 287 -9.96 -16.34 5.09
C PHE A 287 -10.43 -16.03 6.52
N GLY A 288 -10.96 -17.02 7.25
CA GLY A 288 -11.40 -16.81 8.63
C GLY A 288 -12.52 -15.75 8.80
N TYR A 289 -13.36 -15.56 7.76
CA TYR A 289 -14.38 -14.51 7.71
C TYR A 289 -15.43 -14.54 8.82
N ARG A 290 -15.76 -15.74 9.33
CA ARG A 290 -16.83 -15.95 10.31
C ARG A 290 -18.18 -15.32 9.91
N ILE A 291 -18.57 -15.51 8.65
CA ILE A 291 -19.79 -14.93 8.05
C ILE A 291 -21.04 -15.16 8.92
N ASP A 292 -21.19 -16.37 9.47
CA ASP A 292 -22.35 -16.71 10.33
C ASP A 292 -22.43 -15.87 11.63
N SER A 293 -21.33 -15.25 12.05
CA SER A 293 -21.28 -14.34 13.20
C SER A 293 -21.52 -12.87 12.82
N ILE A 294 -21.41 -12.52 11.54
CA ILE A 294 -21.53 -11.14 11.05
C ILE A 294 -23.01 -10.82 10.81
N LYS A 295 -23.57 -9.94 11.65
CA LYS A 295 -24.99 -9.54 11.59
C LYS A 295 -25.21 -8.45 10.53
N ARG A 296 -24.99 -8.77 9.26
CA ARG A 296 -25.22 -7.85 8.13
C ARG A 296 -26.56 -8.12 7.46
N THR A 297 -27.43 -7.13 7.47
CA THR A 297 -28.66 -7.15 6.66
C THR A 297 -28.31 -6.78 5.22
N LEU A 298 -28.48 -7.74 4.31
CA LEU A 298 -28.32 -7.50 2.88
C LEU A 298 -29.62 -6.96 2.28
N PRO A 299 -29.56 -6.11 1.22
CA PRO A 299 -30.75 -5.76 0.47
C PRO A 299 -31.37 -7.01 -0.17
N PRO A 300 -32.65 -6.95 -0.58
CA PRO A 300 -33.25 -8.01 -1.37
C PRO A 300 -32.37 -8.37 -2.57
N ALA A 301 -32.29 -9.66 -2.90
CA ALA A 301 -31.50 -10.11 -4.03
C ALA A 301 -31.94 -9.39 -5.32
N ALA A 302 -30.99 -8.74 -6.00
CA ALA A 302 -31.27 -8.03 -7.25
C ALA A 302 -31.66 -8.97 -8.39
N ALA A 303 -31.27 -10.25 -8.30
CA ALA A 303 -31.68 -11.33 -9.17
C ALA A 303 -31.66 -12.65 -8.39
N THR A 304 -32.50 -13.60 -8.80
CA THR A 304 -32.44 -15.00 -8.39
C THR A 304 -31.98 -15.81 -9.60
N TRP A 305 -31.04 -16.72 -9.37
CA TRP A 305 -30.52 -17.63 -10.40
C TRP A 305 -31.41 -18.87 -10.51
#